data_AF-A0A524IUM6-F1
#
_entry.id   AF-A0A524IUM6-F1
#
_cell.length_a   1.000
_cell.length_b   1.000
_cell.length_c   1.000
_cell.angle_alpha   90.00
_cell.angle_beta   90.00
_cell.angle_gamma   90.00
#
_symmetry.space_group_name_H-M   'P 1'
#
loop_
_entity.id
_entity.type
_entity.pdbx_description
1 polymer ?
#
loop_
_entity_poly.entity_id
_entity_poly.type
_entity_poly.pdbx_seq_one_letter_code
_entity_poly.pdbx_strand_id
1 'polypeptide(L)'
;MGIKNLVKKDLPLEYRKIFSGEAVFEITASSTLACTIEFSLERNAAGMTNIRVYFKNSIDYPLIPLMRALKAHIRALDTEGRLP
;
A
#
# COMPACT_ATOMS: atom_id res chain seq x y z
N MET A 1 -2.19 -1.78 -12.41
CA MET A 1 -1.46 -1.56 -11.14
C MET A 1 -1.60 -2.78 -10.23
N GLY A 2 -0.54 -3.17 -9.51
CA GLY A 2 -0.59 -4.22 -8.49
C GLY A 2 0.49 -4.08 -7.42
N ILE A 3 0.41 -4.90 -6.36
CA ILE A 3 1.45 -5.02 -5.33
C ILE A 3 2.01 -6.43 -5.35
N LYS A 4 3.34 -6.56 -5.44
CA LYS A 4 4.09 -7.82 -5.46
C LYS A 4 4.86 -7.99 -4.16
N ASN A 5 5.25 -9.23 -3.87
CA ASN A 5 6.11 -9.59 -2.73
C ASN A 5 5.58 -9.02 -1.41
N LEU A 6 4.27 -9.09 -1.22
CA LEU A 6 3.60 -8.53 -0.06
C LEU A 6 3.91 -9.40 1.17
N VAL A 7 4.50 -8.79 2.18
CA VAL A 7 4.86 -9.44 3.45
C VAL A 7 4.23 -8.65 4.59
N LYS A 8 3.52 -9.35 5.47
CA LYS A 8 3.05 -8.78 6.74
C LYS A 8 4.20 -8.75 7.73
N LYS A 9 4.46 -7.59 8.33
CA LYS A 9 5.44 -7.44 9.39
C LYS A 9 4.85 -7.90 10.71
N ASP A 10 5.58 -8.75 11.41
CA ASP A 10 5.20 -9.22 12.73
C ASP A 10 5.47 -8.12 13.76
N LEU A 11 4.40 -7.62 14.36
CA LEU A 11 4.43 -6.55 15.35
C LEU A 11 3.42 -6.88 16.44
N PRO A 12 3.72 -6.60 17.72
CA PRO A 12 2.87 -6.95 18.85
C PRO A 12 1.59 -6.09 18.99
N LEU A 13 1.23 -5.31 17.96
CA LEU A 13 0.10 -4.37 17.99
C LEU A 13 -1.08 -4.94 17.20
N GLU A 14 -2.09 -5.47 17.88
CA GLU A 14 -3.24 -6.12 17.23
C GLU A 14 -4.09 -5.16 16.39
N TYR A 15 -4.19 -3.90 16.79
CA TYR A 15 -4.98 -2.87 16.09
C TYR A 15 -4.29 -2.28 14.85
N ARG A 16 -3.00 -2.58 14.66
CA ARG A 16 -2.18 -2.02 13.59
C ARG A 16 -1.40 -3.10 12.86
N LYS A 17 -1.81 -3.37 11.62
CA LYS A 17 -1.08 -4.27 10.72
C LYS A 17 -0.13 -3.46 9.85
N ILE A 18 1.12 -3.90 9.71
CA ILE A 18 2.09 -3.27 8.82
C ILE A 18 2.48 -4.28 7.74
N PHE A 19 2.59 -3.79 6.52
CA PHE A 19 2.96 -4.57 5.36
C PHE A 19 4.08 -3.88 4.59
N SER A 20 4.91 -4.68 3.93
CA SER A 20 5.88 -4.22 2.95
C SER A 20 5.70 -4.96 1.64
N GLY A 21 5.95 -4.28 0.53
CA GLY A 21 5.89 -4.90 -0.80
C GLY A 21 6.39 -3.95 -1.87
N GLU A 22 6.29 -4.41 -3.11
CA GLU A 22 6.64 -3.63 -4.30
C GLU A 22 5.36 -3.22 -5.04
N ALA A 23 5.09 -1.92 -5.11
CA ALA A 23 4.00 -1.40 -5.92
C ALA A 23 4.47 -1.21 -7.36
N VAL A 24 3.72 -1.76 -8.31
CA VAL A 24 3.97 -1.62 -9.75
C VAL A 24 2.85 -0.81 -10.38
N PHE A 25 3.19 0.37 -10.85
CA PHE A 25 2.30 1.30 -11.53
C PHE A 25 2.53 1.25 -13.03
N GLU A 26 1.45 1.24 -13.80
CA GLU A 26 1.49 1.41 -15.25
C GLU A 26 1.33 2.91 -15.52
N ILE A 27 2.38 3.56 -16.03
CA ILE A 27 2.41 5.01 -16.26
C ILE A 27 2.01 5.32 -17.69
N THR A 28 2.51 4.53 -18.64
CA THR A 28 2.09 4.54 -20.05
C THR A 28 1.97 3.10 -20.56
N ALA A 29 1.46 2.91 -21.77
CA ALA A 29 1.33 1.58 -22.40
C ALA A 29 2.66 0.80 -22.49
N SER A 30 3.80 1.50 -22.43
CA SER A 30 5.14 0.94 -22.57
C SER A 30 6.04 1.18 -21.35
N SER A 31 5.56 1.84 -20.29
CA SER A 31 6.36 2.14 -19.10
C SER A 31 5.67 1.76 -17.79
N THR A 32 6.44 1.09 -16.94
CA THR A 32 6.03 0.76 -15.58
C THR A 32 6.99 1.40 -14.59
N LEU A 33 6.43 1.84 -13.46
CA LEU A 33 7.17 2.38 -12.33
C LEU A 33 7.01 1.40 -11.16
N ALA A 34 8.13 0.83 -10.71
CA ALA A 34 8.17 -0.02 -9.53
C ALA A 34 8.71 0.77 -8.33
N CYS A 35 8.04 0.66 -7.18
CA CYS A 35 8.45 1.34 -5.96
C CYS A 35 8.32 0.41 -4.76
N THR A 36 9.35 0.36 -3.92
CA THR A 36 9.25 -0.29 -2.62
C THR A 36 8.37 0.55 -1.70
N ILE A 37 7.33 -0.07 -1.15
CA ILE A 37 6.36 0.57 -0.27
C ILE A 37 6.26 -0.16 1.07
N GLU A 38 5.91 0.60 2.07
CA GLU A 38 5.44 0.10 3.35
C GLU A 38 4.11 0.77 3.65
N PHE A 39 3.13 0.01 4.12
CA PHE A 39 1.85 0.58 4.50
C PHE A 39 1.34 -0.02 5.79
N SER A 40 0.51 0.74 6.49
CA SER A 40 -0.16 0.27 7.70
C SER A 40 -1.65 0.44 7.60
N LEU A 41 -2.36 -0.57 8.10
CA LEU A 41 -3.79 -0.56 8.34
C LEU A 41 -4.01 -0.42 9.84
N GLU A 42 -4.60 0.70 10.24
CA GLU A 42 -4.94 0.98 11.62
C GLU A 42 -6.46 1.10 11.74
N ARG A 43 -7.06 0.26 12.59
CA ARG A 43 -8.50 0.40 12.90
C ARG A 43 -8.66 1.41 14.02
N ASN A 44 -9.42 2.47 13.76
CA ASN A 44 -9.78 3.42 14.80
C ASN A 44 -10.98 2.92 15.64
N ALA A 45 -11.26 3.60 16.74
CA ALA A 45 -12.38 3.26 17.63
C ALA A 45 -13.76 3.32 16.95
N ALA A 46 -13.90 4.05 15.84
CA ALA A 46 -15.11 4.12 15.04
C ALA A 46 -15.21 3.00 13.97
N GLY A 47 -14.27 2.06 13.96
CA GLY A 47 -14.23 0.96 12.99
C GLY A 47 -13.72 1.35 11.59
N MET A 48 -13.26 2.59 11.40
CA MET A 48 -12.69 3.03 10.14
C MET A 48 -11.23 2.56 10.03
N THR A 49 -10.87 2.01 8.86
CA THR A 49 -9.48 1.67 8.53
C THR A 49 -8.75 2.90 8.02
N ASN A 50 -7.76 3.36 8.77
CA ASN A 50 -6.82 4.39 8.34
C ASN A 50 -5.64 3.73 7.60
N ILE A 51 -5.42 4.14 6.35
CA ILE A 51 -4.36 3.62 5.49
C ILE A 51 -3.25 4.67 5.36
N ARG A 52 -2.08 4.35 5.92
CA ARG A 52 -0.85 5.12 5.74
C ARG A 52 0.09 4.38 4.81
N VAL A 53 0.72 5.10 3.89
CA VAL A 53 1.64 4.55 2.88
C VAL A 53 2.92 5.36 2.92
N TYR A 54 4.04 4.66 2.88
CA TYR A 54 5.39 5.20 2.86
C TYR A 54 6.12 4.61 1.65
N PHE A 55 6.60 5.48 0.77
CA PHE A 55 7.52 5.09 -0.29
C PHE A 55 8.93 5.04 0.29
N LYS A 56 9.62 3.91 0.16
CA LYS A 56 10.97 3.72 0.72
C LYS A 56 12.08 4.25 -0.20
N ASN A 57 11.75 4.51 -1.46
CA ASN A 57 12.68 5.01 -2.47
C ASN A 57 12.18 6.37 -2.99
N SER A 58 13.10 7.20 -3.50
CA SER A 58 12.74 8.42 -4.21
C SER A 58 11.94 8.07 -5.47
N ILE A 59 10.93 8.88 -5.78
CA ILE A 59 10.06 8.70 -6.95
C ILE A 59 10.08 9.98 -7.76
N ASP A 60 10.65 9.91 -8.96
CA ASP A 60 10.65 10.98 -9.94
C ASP A 60 9.32 11.03 -10.72
N TYR A 61 8.20 11.08 -9.99
CA TYR A 61 6.84 11.14 -10.53
C TYR A 61 5.91 11.84 -9.53
N PRO A 62 4.82 12.50 -9.97
CA PRO A 62 3.85 13.10 -9.05
C PRO A 62 3.36 12.12 -7.97
N LEU A 63 3.72 12.38 -6.71
CA LEU A 63 3.42 11.49 -5.59
C LEU A 63 1.94 11.42 -5.23
N ILE A 64 1.22 12.53 -5.37
CA ILE A 64 -0.20 12.64 -4.99
C ILE A 64 -1.07 11.61 -5.75
N PRO A 65 -1.03 11.51 -7.09
CA PRO A 65 -1.84 10.52 -7.81
C PRO A 65 -1.44 9.08 -7.48
N LEU A 66 -0.13 8.79 -7.36
CA LEU A 66 0.35 7.46 -6.98
C LEU A 66 -0.16 7.05 -5.60
N MET A 67 -0.10 7.96 -4.62
CA MET A 67 -0.57 7.71 -3.27
C MET A 67 -2.09 7.49 -3.22
N ARG A 68 -2.88 8.24 -4.00
CA ARG A 68 -4.34 8.05 -4.10
C ARG A 68 -4.67 6.68 -4.70
N ALA A 69 -4.05 6.33 -5.83
CA ALA A 69 -4.25 5.04 -6.49
C ALA A 69 -3.87 3.86 -5.58
N LEU A 70 -2.73 3.97 -4.90
CA LEU A 70 -2.24 2.93 -4.00
C LEU A 70 -3.14 2.73 -2.78
N LYS A 71 -3.61 3.82 -2.14
CA LYS A 71 -4.57 3.72 -1.02
C LYS A 71 -5.89 3.08 -1.45
N ALA A 72 -6.40 3.42 -2.64
CA ALA A 72 -7.61 2.81 -3.17
C ALA A 72 -7.42 1.30 -3.41
N HIS A 73 -6.30 0.91 -4.00
CA HIS A 73 -5.97 -0.50 -4.25
C HIS A 73 -5.79 -1.30 -2.95
N ILE A 74 -5.06 -0.76 -1.98
CA ILE A 74 -4.89 -1.40 -0.66
C ILE A 74 -6.24 -1.57 0.05
N ARG A 75 -7.12 -0.57 -0.01
CA ARG A 75 -8.46 -0.67 0.58
C ARG A 75 -9.29 -1.77 -0.06
N ALA A 76 -9.21 -1.94 -1.38
CA ALA A 76 -9.87 -3.04 -2.07
C ALA A 76 -9.32 -4.40 -1.60
N LEU A 77 -8.00 -4.55 -1.51
CA LEU A 77 -7.37 -5.78 -1.01
C LEU A 77 -7.76 -6.12 0.43
N ASP A 78 -7.85 -5.13 1.32
CA ASP A 78 -8.32 -5.31 2.71
C ASP A 78 -9.79 -5.73 2.76
N THR A 79 -10.63 -5.10 1.93
CA THR A 79 -12.07 -5.39 1.87
C THR A 79 -12.34 -6.78 1.27
N GLU A 80 -11.54 -7.21 0.30
CA GLU A 80 -11.61 -8.53 -0.34
C GLU A 80 -10.93 -9.63 0.50
N GLY A 81 -10.27 -9.30 1.61
CA GLY A 81 -9.55 -10.27 2.44
C GLY A 81 -8.32 -10.89 1.76
N ARG A 82 -7.71 -10.17 0.81
CA ARG A 82 -6.59 -10.64 -0.03
C ARG A 82 -5.21 -10.22 0.48
N LEU A 83 -5.16 -9.55 1.63
CA LEU A 83 -3.91 -9.27 2.32
C LEU A 83 -3.51 -10.51 3.15
N PRO A 84 -2.22 -10.89 3.13
CA PRO A 84 -1.72 -12.06 3.88
C PRO A 84 -1.73 -11.84 5.40
#